data_AF-A0A812WR56-F1
#
_entry.id   AF-A0A812WR56-F1
#
_cell.length_a   1.000
_cell.length_b   1.000
_cell.length_c   1.000
_cell.angle_alpha   90.00
_cell.angle_beta   90.00
_cell.angle_gamma   90.00
#
_symmetry.space_group_name_H-M   'P 1'
#
loop_
_entity.id
_entity.type
_entity.pdbx_description
1 polymer ?
#
loop_
_entity_poly.entity_id
_entity_poly.type
_entity_poly.pdbx_seq_one_letter_code
_entity_poly.pdbx_strand_id
1 'polypeptide(L)'
;DWKPLTHHSEVPVRSSDDLRRRQAFYTSVDMAQIGKVLVSAGLFQGGFCNGANDPERTLALLVLTAIHDIMKVNSLLPVVTEESGPFEKHKVGEVIYNHDTALGYVLQWMPSVLPSYAGLPEAQRESVKFTQFDMEFNLGWLVQAEAPPGMLFNRFKQIIRQGKAKSSDVALYLVHWLTDLAGAEPYPQEGAEKFVLKFPPNLFVSFLSSFHCVTFLSTKTETEVMEDYLRWRWAMAEPPLGTMPQGEGAIAAMRLVVMAQGHSHKVLNAFRSLPDSERKVLSEELTRTARRGQRFELGADLDA
;
A
#
# COMPACT_ATOMS: atom_id res chain seq x y z
N ASP A 1 27.64 23.59 3.32
CA ASP A 1 28.14 22.24 3.67
C ASP A 1 27.09 21.44 4.41
N TRP A 2 26.62 20.36 3.78
CA TRP A 2 25.68 19.41 4.38
C TRP A 2 26.43 18.46 5.32
N LYS A 3 25.84 18.15 6.49
CA LYS A 3 26.34 17.12 7.42
C LYS A 3 25.19 16.22 7.86
N PRO A 4 25.34 14.88 7.82
CA PRO A 4 24.32 13.96 8.30
C PRO A 4 24.16 14.05 9.83
N LEU A 5 22.92 13.98 10.32
CA LEU A 5 22.66 13.82 11.74
C LEU A 5 22.97 12.39 12.19
N THR A 6 23.48 12.25 13.41
CA THR A 6 23.69 10.96 14.06
C THR A 6 22.98 10.96 15.42
N HIS A 7 22.96 9.82 16.10
CA HIS A 7 22.41 9.72 17.45
C HIS A 7 23.18 10.58 18.49
N HIS A 8 24.36 11.11 18.14
CA HIS A 8 25.14 12.04 18.96
C HIS A 8 24.89 13.52 18.63
N SER A 9 24.08 13.83 17.62
CA SER A 9 23.83 15.22 17.23
C SER A 9 23.10 15.99 18.34
N GLU A 10 23.70 17.07 18.82
CA GLU A 10 23.16 17.97 19.86
C GLU A 10 21.99 18.83 19.35
N VAL A 11 21.90 19.02 18.03
CA VAL A 11 20.83 19.76 17.35
C VAL A 11 20.26 18.87 16.24
N PRO A 12 18.93 18.81 16.05
CA PRO A 12 17.90 19.51 16.83
C PRO A 12 17.69 18.91 18.24
N VAL A 13 17.34 19.76 19.20
CA VAL A 13 16.95 19.33 20.56
C VAL A 13 15.59 18.64 20.47
N ARG A 14 15.51 17.42 20.99
CA ARG A 14 14.30 16.57 20.93
C ARG A 14 13.55 16.64 22.25
N SER A 15 12.23 16.67 22.20
CA SER A 15 11.42 16.63 23.42
C SER A 15 11.47 15.24 24.08
N SER A 16 11.14 15.16 25.37
CA SER A 16 11.03 13.87 26.07
C SER A 16 9.93 12.96 25.48
N ASP A 17 8.89 13.53 24.86
CA ASP A 17 7.88 12.76 24.13
C ASP A 17 8.45 12.18 22.83
N ASP A 18 9.20 12.97 22.07
CA ASP A 18 9.84 12.49 20.83
C ASP A 18 10.82 11.36 21.10
N LEU A 19 11.64 11.49 22.14
CA LEU A 19 12.56 10.42 22.55
C LEU A 19 11.80 9.14 22.92
N ARG A 20 10.67 9.27 23.63
CA ARG A 20 9.80 8.11 23.95
C ARG A 20 9.25 7.45 22.69
N ARG A 21 8.74 8.23 21.73
CA ARG A 21 8.18 7.71 20.46
C ARG A 21 9.25 7.06 19.59
N ARG A 22 10.43 7.67 19.48
CA ARG A 22 11.60 7.10 18.80
C ARG A 22 12.03 5.78 19.40
N GLN A 23 12.10 5.71 20.74
CA GLN A 23 12.42 4.46 21.43
C GLN A 23 11.36 3.40 21.18
N ALA A 24 10.07 3.75 21.25
CA ALA A 24 8.97 2.83 20.98
C ALA A 24 9.00 2.32 19.52
N PHE A 25 9.29 3.18 18.54
CA PHE A 25 9.48 2.78 17.15
C PHE A 25 10.65 1.80 17.02
N TYR A 26 11.81 2.15 17.60
CA TYR A 26 13.01 1.30 17.57
C TYR A 26 12.78 -0.09 18.18
N THR A 27 11.97 -0.20 19.23
CA THR A 27 11.70 -1.49 19.88
C THR A 27 10.57 -2.28 19.24
N SER A 28 9.62 -1.63 18.56
CA SER A 28 8.44 -2.30 17.98
C SER A 28 8.59 -2.67 16.52
N VAL A 29 9.47 -1.98 15.77
CA VAL A 29 9.65 -2.20 14.34
C VAL A 29 10.74 -3.23 14.07
N ASP A 30 10.38 -4.30 13.35
CA ASP A 30 11.35 -5.27 12.85
C ASP A 30 12.13 -4.67 11.67
N MET A 31 13.31 -4.10 11.96
CA MET A 31 14.22 -3.57 10.95
C MET A 31 14.71 -4.64 9.96
N ALA A 32 14.75 -5.92 10.35
CA ALA A 32 15.11 -6.99 9.44
C ALA A 32 14.01 -7.24 8.40
N GLN A 33 12.73 -7.03 8.76
CA GLN A 33 11.63 -7.09 7.81
C GLN A 33 11.73 -5.99 6.74
N ILE A 34 12.06 -4.75 7.13
CA ILE A 34 12.35 -3.67 6.18
C ILE A 34 13.51 -4.07 5.26
N GLY A 35 14.58 -4.60 5.83
CA GLY A 35 15.73 -5.08 5.06
C GLY A 35 15.37 -6.15 4.03
N LYS A 36 14.52 -7.12 4.40
CA LYS A 36 14.03 -8.16 3.48
C LYS A 36 13.26 -7.55 2.30
N VAL A 37 12.48 -6.51 2.53
CA VAL A 37 11.71 -5.84 1.46
C VAL A 37 12.63 -5.12 0.50
N LEU A 38 13.63 -4.39 1.02
CA LEU A 38 14.64 -3.70 0.19
C LEU A 38 15.47 -4.68 -0.66
N VAL A 39 15.88 -5.81 -0.08
CA VAL A 39 16.56 -6.89 -0.80
C VAL A 39 15.63 -7.51 -1.85
N SER A 40 14.37 -7.79 -1.50
CA SER A 40 13.38 -8.38 -2.42
C SER A 40 13.06 -7.46 -3.59
N ALA A 41 13.10 -6.15 -3.38
CA ALA A 41 12.96 -5.14 -4.44
C ALA A 41 14.16 -5.11 -5.39
N GLY A 42 15.27 -5.75 -5.04
CA GLY A 42 16.51 -5.77 -5.80
C GLY A 42 17.42 -4.57 -5.55
N LEU A 43 17.20 -3.78 -4.50
CA LEU A 43 18.03 -2.61 -4.19
C LEU A 43 19.38 -2.98 -3.59
N PHE A 44 19.46 -4.14 -2.91
CA PHE A 44 20.69 -4.64 -2.32
C PHE A 44 20.99 -6.06 -2.80
N GLN A 45 22.18 -6.25 -3.36
CA GLN A 45 22.72 -7.54 -3.79
C GLN A 45 23.54 -8.16 -2.65
N GLY A 46 23.23 -9.39 -2.24
CA GLY A 46 23.96 -10.09 -1.16
C GLY A 46 23.45 -9.84 0.26
N GLY A 47 22.32 -9.14 0.41
CA GLY A 47 21.61 -8.98 1.69
C GLY A 47 21.60 -7.56 2.24
N PHE A 48 20.82 -7.34 3.29
CA PHE A 48 20.68 -6.04 3.95
C PHE A 48 21.92 -5.74 4.82
N CYS A 49 22.34 -4.47 4.87
CA CYS A 49 23.55 -3.96 5.57
C CYS A 49 24.92 -4.43 5.03
N ASN A 50 25.01 -5.64 4.48
CA ASN A 50 26.28 -6.22 3.98
C ASN A 50 26.33 -6.33 2.45
N GLY A 51 25.23 -6.06 1.77
CA GLY A 51 25.13 -6.13 0.32
C GLY A 51 25.53 -4.86 -0.40
N ALA A 52 25.95 -5.00 -1.67
CA ALA A 52 26.19 -3.86 -2.56
C ALA A 52 24.85 -3.28 -3.04
N ASN A 53 24.79 -1.96 -3.20
CA ASN A 53 23.64 -1.31 -3.82
C ASN A 53 23.58 -1.65 -5.31
N ASP A 54 22.39 -1.97 -5.83
CA ASP A 54 22.14 -2.02 -7.27
C ASP A 54 21.86 -0.61 -7.82
N PRO A 55 22.79 -0.02 -8.59
CA PRO A 55 22.69 1.38 -8.99
C PRO A 55 21.53 1.63 -9.96
N GLU A 56 21.22 0.68 -10.86
CA GLU A 56 20.12 0.85 -11.81
C GLU A 56 18.77 0.77 -11.11
N ARG A 57 18.62 -0.18 -10.18
CA ARG A 57 17.40 -0.34 -9.40
C ARG A 57 17.15 0.83 -8.47
N THR A 58 18.21 1.31 -7.81
CA THR A 58 18.12 2.50 -6.97
C THR A 58 17.80 3.74 -7.79
N LEU A 59 18.41 3.91 -8.96
CA LEU A 59 18.05 5.01 -9.87
C LEU A 59 16.57 4.93 -10.28
N ALA A 60 16.05 3.74 -10.60
CA ALA A 60 14.64 3.56 -10.94
C ALA A 60 13.70 4.00 -9.80
N LEU A 61 14.01 3.63 -8.55
CA LEU A 61 13.26 4.07 -7.37
C LEU A 61 13.31 5.59 -7.18
N LEU A 62 14.48 6.21 -7.35
CA LEU A 62 14.64 7.66 -7.24
C LEU A 62 13.85 8.40 -8.32
N VAL A 63 13.90 7.90 -9.56
CA VAL A 63 13.12 8.46 -10.67
C VAL A 63 11.63 8.35 -10.40
N LEU A 64 11.15 7.16 -10.00
CA LEU A 64 9.75 6.96 -9.64
C LEU A 64 9.33 7.93 -8.52
N THR A 65 10.10 8.01 -7.44
CA THR A 65 9.82 8.93 -6.32
C THR A 65 9.70 10.38 -6.79
N ALA A 66 10.59 10.82 -7.69
CA ALA A 66 10.58 12.18 -8.20
C ALA A 66 9.38 12.50 -9.12
N ILE A 67 8.88 11.51 -9.87
CA ILE A 67 7.83 11.74 -10.87
C ILE A 67 6.44 11.30 -10.43
N HIS A 68 6.29 10.43 -9.42
CA HIS A 68 5.01 9.77 -9.11
C HIS A 68 3.86 10.76 -8.88
N ASP A 69 4.18 11.93 -8.32
CA ASP A 69 3.24 12.97 -7.95
C ASP A 69 3.19 14.17 -8.91
N ILE A 70 4.00 14.19 -9.98
CA ILE A 70 4.09 15.35 -10.88
C ILE A 70 2.73 15.68 -11.53
N MET A 71 1.89 14.66 -11.74
CA MET A 71 0.55 14.79 -12.33
C MET A 71 -0.50 15.33 -11.35
N LYS A 72 -0.14 15.65 -10.10
CA LYS A 72 -0.99 16.47 -9.22
C LYS A 72 -1.01 17.95 -9.63
N VAL A 73 -0.07 18.37 -10.49
CA VAL A 73 -0.04 19.72 -11.05
C VAL A 73 -0.94 19.76 -12.28
N ASN A 74 -2.14 20.35 -12.13
CA ASN A 74 -3.17 20.36 -13.19
C ASN A 74 -2.68 20.85 -14.56
N SER A 75 -1.72 21.78 -14.59
CA SER A 75 -1.16 22.31 -15.85
C SER A 75 -0.25 21.32 -16.60
N LEU A 76 0.14 20.21 -15.96
CA LEU A 76 0.99 19.17 -16.53
C LEU A 76 0.19 17.93 -16.96
N LEU A 77 -1.13 17.91 -16.75
CA LEU A 77 -1.97 16.78 -17.09
C LEU A 77 -2.01 16.56 -18.62
N PRO A 78 -1.88 15.30 -19.08
CA PRO A 78 -1.88 15.00 -20.50
C PRO A 78 -3.29 15.05 -21.09
N VAL A 79 -3.34 15.37 -22.39
CA VAL A 79 -4.50 15.18 -23.24
C VAL A 79 -4.29 13.91 -24.06
N VAL A 80 -5.31 13.07 -24.16
CA VAL A 80 -5.27 11.87 -25.01
C VAL A 80 -5.10 12.29 -26.48
N THR A 81 -4.05 11.79 -27.13
CA THR A 81 -3.70 12.14 -28.51
C THR A 81 -4.30 11.16 -29.51
N GLU A 82 -4.34 11.56 -30.79
CA GLU A 82 -4.77 10.65 -31.86
C GLU A 82 -3.83 9.44 -31.99
N GLU A 83 -2.53 9.61 -31.74
CA GLU A 83 -1.51 8.57 -31.86
C GLU A 83 -1.69 7.42 -30.86
N SER A 84 -2.08 7.72 -29.63
CA SER A 84 -2.33 6.69 -28.61
C SER A 84 -3.70 6.01 -28.76
N GLY A 85 -4.63 6.66 -29.47
CA GLY A 85 -6.04 6.29 -29.49
C GLY A 85 -6.71 6.49 -28.12
N PRO A 86 -7.96 6.01 -27.93
CA PRO A 86 -8.61 6.03 -26.63
C PRO A 86 -7.78 5.31 -25.56
N PHE A 87 -7.71 5.86 -24.36
CA PHE A 87 -6.92 5.32 -23.25
C PHE A 87 -7.76 5.12 -22.00
N GLU A 88 -7.85 3.87 -21.53
CA GLU A 88 -8.77 3.46 -20.47
C GLU A 88 -10.21 3.91 -20.78
N LYS A 89 -10.79 4.76 -19.94
CA LYS A 89 -12.12 5.35 -20.10
C LYS A 89 -12.13 6.69 -20.85
N HIS A 90 -10.97 7.20 -21.28
CA HIS A 90 -10.82 8.53 -21.85
C HIS A 90 -10.75 8.46 -23.38
N LYS A 91 -11.46 9.37 -24.04
CA LYS A 91 -11.46 9.54 -25.49
C LYS A 91 -10.33 10.46 -25.92
N VAL A 92 -9.97 10.38 -27.21
CA VAL A 92 -9.06 11.34 -27.84
C VAL A 92 -9.56 12.77 -27.63
N GLY A 93 -8.66 13.67 -27.24
CA GLY A 93 -8.96 15.06 -26.91
C GLY A 93 -9.38 15.32 -25.46
N GLU A 94 -9.60 14.28 -24.64
CA GLU A 94 -9.94 14.45 -23.22
C GLU A 94 -8.68 14.60 -22.35
N VAL A 95 -8.78 15.45 -21.32
CA VAL A 95 -7.76 15.60 -20.27
C VAL A 95 -7.91 14.47 -19.26
N ILE A 96 -6.81 13.83 -18.89
CA ILE A 96 -6.81 12.80 -17.84
C ILE A 96 -6.58 13.47 -16.47
N TYR A 97 -7.64 13.64 -15.68
CA TYR A 97 -7.56 14.33 -14.38
C TYR A 97 -7.08 13.45 -13.21
N ASN A 98 -7.22 12.12 -13.33
CA ASN A 98 -6.70 11.23 -12.30
C ASN A 98 -5.17 11.13 -12.45
N HIS A 99 -4.42 11.61 -11.45
CA HIS A 99 -2.96 11.69 -11.51
C HIS A 99 -2.25 10.35 -11.78
N ASP A 100 -2.70 9.23 -11.19
CA ASP A 100 -2.12 7.91 -11.45
C ASP A 100 -2.32 7.47 -12.91
N THR A 101 -3.53 7.65 -13.44
CA THR A 101 -3.87 7.34 -14.84
C THR A 101 -3.11 8.26 -15.80
N ALA A 102 -3.00 9.54 -15.46
CA ALA A 102 -2.28 10.54 -16.23
C ALA A 102 -0.79 10.19 -16.34
N LEU A 103 -0.16 9.82 -15.22
CA LEU A 103 1.22 9.40 -15.22
C LEU A 103 1.39 8.10 -16.03
N GLY A 104 0.52 7.11 -15.83
CA GLY A 104 0.52 5.88 -16.63
C GLY A 104 0.46 6.13 -18.15
N TYR A 105 -0.39 7.06 -18.58
CA TYR A 105 -0.46 7.49 -19.98
C TYR A 105 0.87 8.08 -20.47
N VAL A 106 1.47 8.98 -19.69
CA VAL A 106 2.76 9.61 -20.04
C VAL A 106 3.89 8.58 -20.11
N LEU A 107 3.98 7.67 -19.13
CA LEU A 107 5.00 6.61 -19.12
C LEU A 107 4.88 5.70 -20.35
N GLN A 108 3.65 5.43 -20.81
CA GLN A 108 3.40 4.55 -21.95
C GLN A 108 3.60 5.21 -23.31
N TRP A 109 3.09 6.43 -23.49
CA TRP A 109 2.97 7.06 -24.82
C TRP A 109 3.88 8.27 -25.01
N MET A 110 4.31 8.92 -23.93
CA MET A 110 5.09 10.16 -23.99
C MET A 110 6.32 10.13 -23.06
N PRO A 111 7.11 9.03 -23.02
CA PRO A 111 8.19 8.91 -22.03
C PRO A 111 9.22 10.04 -22.14
N SER A 112 9.42 10.62 -23.34
CA SER A 112 10.36 11.71 -23.61
C SER A 112 10.10 13.00 -22.84
N VAL A 113 8.86 13.24 -22.39
CA VAL A 113 8.53 14.44 -21.57
C VAL A 113 9.00 14.29 -20.13
N LEU A 114 9.41 13.09 -19.72
CA LEU A 114 10.04 12.78 -18.44
C LEU A 114 11.45 12.23 -18.69
N PRO A 115 12.46 13.08 -18.96
CA PRO A 115 13.79 12.64 -19.37
C PRO A 115 14.45 11.67 -18.39
N SER A 116 14.24 11.86 -17.08
CA SER A 116 14.75 10.96 -16.04
C SER A 116 14.16 9.55 -16.15
N TYR A 117 12.91 9.40 -16.59
CA TYR A 117 12.30 8.10 -16.88
C TYR A 117 12.73 7.55 -18.24
N ALA A 118 12.72 8.37 -19.29
CA ALA A 118 13.14 7.95 -20.63
C ALA A 118 14.58 7.42 -20.65
N GLY A 119 15.47 8.01 -19.85
CA GLY A 119 16.87 7.61 -19.72
C GLY A 119 17.12 6.30 -18.94
N LEU A 120 16.10 5.73 -18.29
CA LEU A 120 16.26 4.45 -17.60
C LEU A 120 16.43 3.29 -18.60
N PRO A 121 17.17 2.23 -18.22
CA PRO A 121 17.14 0.96 -18.94
C PRO A 121 15.70 0.43 -19.09
N GLU A 122 15.42 -0.27 -20.19
CA GLU A 122 14.07 -0.73 -20.53
C GLU A 122 13.42 -1.55 -19.40
N ALA A 123 14.16 -2.49 -18.81
CA ALA A 123 13.67 -3.31 -17.69
C ALA A 123 13.27 -2.46 -16.46
N GLN A 124 13.97 -1.36 -16.20
CA GLN A 124 13.63 -0.44 -15.10
C GLN A 124 12.43 0.44 -15.47
N ARG A 125 12.31 0.88 -16.74
CA ARG A 125 11.12 1.59 -17.22
C ARG A 125 9.85 0.76 -17.10
N GLU A 126 9.92 -0.53 -17.43
CA GLU A 126 8.84 -1.49 -17.23
C GLU A 126 8.50 -1.64 -15.75
N SER A 127 9.51 -1.76 -14.88
CA SER A 127 9.30 -1.89 -13.43
C SER A 127 8.60 -0.67 -12.83
N VAL A 128 8.99 0.54 -13.25
CA VAL A 128 8.37 1.81 -12.84
C VAL A 128 6.94 1.92 -13.37
N LYS A 129 6.71 1.58 -14.65
CA LYS A 129 5.36 1.56 -15.24
C LYS A 129 4.44 0.57 -14.51
N PHE A 130 4.92 -0.63 -14.24
CA PHE A 130 4.20 -1.66 -13.51
C PHE A 130 3.78 -1.17 -12.13
N THR A 131 4.73 -0.56 -11.41
CA THR A 131 4.55 -0.04 -10.05
C THR A 131 3.49 1.06 -10.00
N GLN A 132 3.53 2.00 -10.95
CA GLN A 132 2.66 3.18 -10.92
C GLN A 132 1.27 2.94 -11.50
N PHE A 133 1.16 2.12 -12.55
CA PHE A 133 -0.05 2.08 -13.37
C PHE A 133 -0.67 0.68 -13.47
N ASP A 134 0.12 -0.35 -13.83
CA ASP A 134 -0.48 -1.63 -14.23
C ASP A 134 -1.18 -2.35 -13.09
N MET A 135 -0.62 -2.32 -11.87
CA MET A 135 -1.11 -3.11 -10.73
C MET A 135 -2.55 -2.77 -10.29
N GLU A 136 -2.96 -1.50 -10.42
CA GLU A 136 -4.21 -0.94 -9.84
C GLU A 136 -4.47 -1.40 -8.40
N PHE A 137 -3.41 -1.58 -7.62
CA PHE A 137 -3.49 -2.03 -6.23
C PHE A 137 -3.28 -0.84 -5.30
N ASN A 138 -4.18 -0.66 -4.34
CA ASN A 138 -4.05 0.36 -3.30
C ASN A 138 -3.81 -0.30 -1.95
N LEU A 139 -2.58 -0.17 -1.45
CA LEU A 139 -2.18 -0.76 -0.19
C LEU A 139 -2.88 -0.12 1.03
N GLY A 140 -3.24 1.16 0.97
CA GLY A 140 -4.03 1.82 1.99
C GLY A 140 -5.39 1.14 2.19
N TRP A 141 -6.09 0.86 1.08
CA TRP A 141 -7.37 0.14 1.10
C TRP A 141 -7.27 -1.26 1.71
N LEU A 142 -6.14 -1.97 1.51
CA LEU A 142 -5.89 -3.23 2.19
C LEU A 142 -5.67 -3.02 3.69
N VAL A 143 -4.81 -2.08 4.07
CA VAL A 143 -4.44 -1.81 5.47
C VAL A 143 -5.65 -1.38 6.32
N GLN A 144 -6.63 -0.73 5.70
CA GLN A 144 -7.90 -0.34 6.31
C GLN A 144 -9.02 -1.38 6.10
N ALA A 145 -8.83 -2.35 5.22
CA ALA A 145 -9.84 -3.29 4.77
C ALA A 145 -11.15 -2.61 4.34
N GLU A 146 -11.09 -1.43 3.72
CA GLU A 146 -12.25 -0.61 3.33
C GLU A 146 -12.84 -0.99 1.97
N ALA A 147 -11.99 -1.41 1.03
CA ALA A 147 -12.44 -1.82 -0.28
C ALA A 147 -12.91 -3.29 -0.28
N PRO A 148 -13.96 -3.63 -1.06
CA PRO A 148 -14.27 -5.01 -1.39
C PRO A 148 -13.07 -5.74 -2.01
N PRO A 149 -12.83 -7.03 -1.70
CA PRO A 149 -11.69 -7.79 -2.22
C PRO A 149 -11.57 -7.77 -3.75
N GLY A 150 -12.71 -7.79 -4.47
CA GLY A 150 -12.73 -7.73 -5.93
C GLY A 150 -12.17 -6.44 -6.50
N MET A 151 -12.54 -5.30 -5.91
CA MET A 151 -12.02 -4.00 -6.30
C MET A 151 -10.53 -3.88 -5.98
N LEU A 152 -10.12 -4.42 -4.83
CA LEU A 152 -8.76 -4.32 -4.35
C LEU A 152 -7.75 -5.20 -5.11
N PHE A 153 -8.14 -6.44 -5.44
CA PHE A 153 -7.19 -7.45 -5.88
C PHE A 153 -7.36 -7.94 -7.32
N ASN A 154 -8.50 -7.69 -7.97
CA ASN A 154 -8.80 -8.33 -9.26
C ASN A 154 -7.75 -8.04 -10.33
N ARG A 155 -7.39 -6.77 -10.55
CA ARG A 155 -6.42 -6.40 -11.58
C ARG A 155 -5.04 -6.96 -11.26
N PHE A 156 -4.56 -6.76 -10.04
CA PHE A 156 -3.28 -7.27 -9.61
C PHE A 156 -3.19 -8.80 -9.74
N LYS A 157 -4.23 -9.52 -9.34
CA LYS A 157 -4.31 -10.97 -9.52
C LYS A 157 -4.29 -11.40 -10.98
N GLN A 158 -4.97 -10.70 -11.88
CA GLN A 158 -4.91 -11.00 -13.32
C GLN A 158 -3.47 -10.89 -13.84
N ILE A 159 -2.74 -9.87 -13.40
CA ILE A 159 -1.35 -9.63 -13.83
C ILE A 159 -0.40 -10.71 -13.29
N ILE A 160 -0.60 -11.13 -12.03
CA ILE A 160 0.10 -12.28 -11.44
C ILE A 160 -0.17 -13.55 -12.28
N ARG A 161 -1.44 -13.85 -12.59
CA ARG A 161 -1.81 -15.05 -13.36
C ARG A 161 -1.30 -15.03 -14.81
N GLN A 162 -1.11 -13.84 -15.39
CA GLN A 162 -0.51 -13.68 -16.71
C GLN A 162 1.03 -13.80 -16.69
N GLY A 163 1.65 -13.99 -15.52
CA GLY A 163 3.11 -14.06 -15.37
C GLY A 163 3.82 -12.72 -15.57
N LYS A 164 3.07 -11.60 -15.54
CA LYS A 164 3.60 -10.25 -15.78
C LYS A 164 4.05 -9.54 -14.51
N ALA A 165 3.67 -10.04 -13.33
CA ALA A 165 4.11 -9.50 -12.05
C ALA A 165 5.40 -10.19 -11.58
N LYS A 166 6.55 -9.51 -11.71
CA LYS A 166 7.79 -9.97 -11.08
C LYS A 166 7.73 -9.67 -9.59
N SER A 167 8.09 -10.62 -8.75
CA SER A 167 8.10 -10.44 -7.28
C SER A 167 8.95 -9.24 -6.86
N SER A 168 10.02 -8.95 -7.59
CA SER A 168 10.90 -7.81 -7.33
C SER A 168 10.26 -6.46 -7.67
N ASP A 169 9.32 -6.41 -8.61
CA ASP A 169 8.61 -5.19 -8.98
C ASP A 169 7.45 -4.92 -8.00
N VAL A 170 6.80 -5.98 -7.54
CA VAL A 170 5.85 -5.89 -6.41
C VAL A 170 6.57 -5.37 -5.16
N ALA A 171 7.75 -5.91 -4.84
CA ALA A 171 8.55 -5.40 -3.73
C ALA A 171 9.02 -3.96 -3.96
N LEU A 172 9.33 -3.57 -5.19
CA LEU A 172 9.67 -2.17 -5.54
C LEU A 172 8.49 -1.22 -5.28
N TYR A 173 7.26 -1.59 -5.64
CA TYR A 173 6.04 -0.83 -5.30
C TYR A 173 5.94 -0.57 -3.79
N LEU A 174 6.25 -1.58 -2.99
CA LEU A 174 6.21 -1.47 -1.52
C LEU A 174 7.30 -0.55 -0.98
N VAL A 175 8.51 -0.63 -1.53
CA VAL A 175 9.59 0.30 -1.17
C VAL A 175 9.24 1.72 -1.60
N HIS A 176 8.69 1.92 -2.79
CA HIS A 176 8.23 3.22 -3.26
C HIS A 176 7.22 3.84 -2.29
N TRP A 177 6.21 3.07 -1.86
CA TRP A 177 5.24 3.56 -0.88
C TRP A 177 5.90 3.92 0.46
N LEU A 178 6.86 3.11 0.93
CA LEU A 178 7.64 3.42 2.13
C LEU A 178 8.39 4.75 1.97
N THR A 179 9.02 4.98 0.83
CA THR A 179 9.77 6.21 0.56
C THR A 179 8.86 7.42 0.38
N ASP A 180 7.71 7.28 -0.27
CA ASP A 180 6.71 8.34 -0.43
C ASP A 180 6.19 8.80 0.94
N LEU A 181 5.73 7.86 1.77
CA LEU A 181 5.30 8.20 3.12
C LEU A 181 6.42 8.78 3.98
N ALA A 182 7.64 8.25 3.89
CA ALA A 182 8.78 8.82 4.61
C ALA A 182 9.04 10.29 4.22
N GLY A 183 8.91 10.61 2.92
CA GLY A 183 9.20 11.92 2.34
C GLY A 183 8.08 12.95 2.45
N ALA A 184 6.87 12.56 2.85
CA ALA A 184 5.70 13.44 2.91
C ALA A 184 5.79 14.58 3.96
N GLU A 185 6.79 14.56 4.83
CA GLU A 185 7.06 15.64 5.78
C GLU A 185 8.47 16.18 5.52
N PRO A 186 8.61 17.37 4.91
CA PRO A 186 9.91 17.96 4.69
C PRO A 186 10.47 18.39 6.05
N TYR A 187 11.40 17.61 6.60
CA TYR A 187 12.16 18.03 7.77
C TYR A 187 13.65 18.04 7.47
N PRO A 188 14.37 19.12 7.80
CA PRO A 188 15.80 19.16 7.53
C PRO A 188 16.48 18.13 8.44
N GLN A 189 16.90 17.03 7.81
CA GLN A 189 17.91 16.07 8.27
C GLN A 189 17.46 14.90 9.16
N GLU A 190 16.17 14.74 9.46
CA GLU A 190 15.73 13.62 10.32
C GLU A 190 15.10 12.43 9.57
N GLY A 191 15.15 12.45 8.24
CA GLY A 191 14.80 11.30 7.40
C GLY A 191 13.33 10.93 7.49
N ALA A 192 13.04 9.66 7.80
CA ALA A 192 11.68 9.10 7.80
C ALA A 192 10.87 9.42 9.07
N GLU A 193 10.97 10.65 9.58
CA GLU A 193 10.35 11.10 10.83
C GLU A 193 8.87 10.85 10.92
N LYS A 194 8.18 10.94 9.78
CA LYS A 194 6.75 10.67 9.72
C LYS A 194 6.43 9.32 10.34
N PHE A 195 7.20 8.26 10.03
CA PHE A 195 7.01 6.94 10.61
C PHE A 195 7.31 6.87 12.10
N VAL A 196 8.28 7.65 12.55
CA VAL A 196 8.81 7.56 13.91
C VAL A 196 7.99 8.38 14.92
N LEU A 197 7.52 9.56 14.50
CA LEU A 197 6.89 10.53 15.39
C LEU A 197 5.39 10.69 15.14
N LYS A 198 4.94 10.56 13.89
CA LYS A 198 3.57 10.90 13.47
C LYS A 198 2.72 9.68 13.07
N PHE A 199 3.34 8.56 12.74
CA PHE A 199 2.65 7.35 12.30
C PHE A 199 2.51 6.35 13.46
N PRO A 200 1.31 5.81 13.73
CA PRO A 200 1.14 4.80 14.76
C PRO A 200 1.99 3.55 14.44
N PRO A 201 2.85 3.05 15.36
CA PRO A 201 3.70 1.89 15.11
C PRO A 201 2.92 0.66 14.66
N ASN A 202 1.74 0.41 15.25
CA ASN A 202 0.87 -0.71 14.89
C ASN A 202 0.38 -0.64 13.44
N LEU A 203 0.19 0.57 12.90
CA LEU A 203 -0.20 0.78 11.52
C LEU A 203 0.98 0.47 10.57
N PHE A 204 2.19 0.90 10.94
CA PHE A 204 3.40 0.60 10.18
C PHE A 204 3.73 -0.90 10.16
N VAL A 205 3.61 -1.59 11.30
CA VAL A 205 3.77 -3.06 11.39
C VAL A 205 2.70 -3.78 10.58
N SER A 206 1.45 -3.32 10.65
CA SER A 206 0.35 -3.86 9.85
C SER A 206 0.62 -3.75 8.35
N PHE A 207 1.21 -2.62 7.94
CA PHE A 207 1.62 -2.38 6.58
C PHE A 207 2.72 -3.36 6.13
N LEU A 208 3.85 -3.42 6.83
CA LEU A 208 4.96 -4.33 6.47
C LEU A 208 4.52 -5.81 6.43
N SER A 209 3.60 -6.18 7.32
CA SER A 209 3.11 -7.55 7.42
C SER A 209 2.05 -7.88 6.36
N SER A 210 1.28 -6.89 5.90
CA SER A 210 0.28 -7.08 4.84
C SER A 210 0.88 -7.50 3.49
N PHE A 211 2.19 -7.27 3.30
CA PHE A 211 2.92 -7.67 2.09
C PHE A 211 2.87 -9.18 1.84
N HIS A 212 2.87 -9.96 2.91
CA HIS A 212 2.79 -11.40 2.77
C HIS A 212 1.44 -11.83 2.18
N CYS A 213 0.36 -11.10 2.50
CA CYS A 213 -0.99 -11.44 2.06
C CYS A 213 -1.14 -11.37 0.54
N VAL A 214 -0.52 -10.39 -0.12
CA VAL A 214 -0.62 -10.28 -1.59
C VAL A 214 0.08 -11.42 -2.33
N THR A 215 1.03 -12.12 -1.70
CA THR A 215 1.72 -13.26 -2.32
C THR A 215 0.78 -14.44 -2.55
N PHE A 216 -0.28 -14.56 -1.75
CA PHE A 216 -1.29 -15.62 -1.86
C PHE A 216 -2.29 -15.40 -3.00
N LEU A 217 -2.29 -14.24 -3.67
CA LEU A 217 -3.17 -14.00 -4.84
C LEU A 217 -2.88 -14.95 -6.01
N SER A 218 -1.70 -15.55 -6.02
CA SER A 218 -1.30 -16.59 -6.99
C SER A 218 -2.08 -17.89 -6.83
N THR A 219 -2.52 -18.23 -5.61
CA THR A 219 -3.13 -19.53 -5.27
C THR A 219 -4.54 -19.44 -4.70
N LYS A 220 -4.92 -18.29 -4.13
CA LYS A 220 -6.22 -18.07 -3.47
C LYS A 220 -7.08 -17.04 -4.22
N THR A 221 -8.39 -17.10 -4.03
CA THR A 221 -9.35 -16.05 -4.43
C THR A 221 -9.10 -14.74 -3.70
N GLU A 222 -9.55 -13.65 -4.29
CA GLU A 222 -9.48 -12.31 -3.72
C GLU A 222 -10.20 -12.28 -2.36
N THR A 223 -11.32 -12.98 -2.26
CA THR A 223 -12.10 -13.09 -1.02
C THR A 223 -11.38 -13.92 0.04
N GLU A 224 -10.81 -15.08 -0.30
CA GLU A 224 -9.99 -15.89 0.62
C GLU A 224 -8.77 -15.11 1.14
N VAL A 225 -8.07 -14.36 0.27
CA VAL A 225 -6.93 -13.53 0.70
C VAL A 225 -7.37 -12.44 1.66
N MET A 226 -8.50 -11.77 1.40
CA MET A 226 -9.05 -10.78 2.33
C MET A 226 -9.47 -11.43 3.65
N GLU A 227 -10.11 -12.60 3.60
CA GLU A 227 -10.57 -13.28 4.81
C GLU A 227 -9.39 -13.70 5.71
N ASP A 228 -8.34 -14.28 5.13
CA ASP A 228 -7.12 -14.62 5.86
C ASP A 228 -6.44 -13.38 6.45
N TYR A 229 -6.43 -12.27 5.70
CA TYR A 229 -5.94 -10.99 6.20
C TYR A 229 -6.73 -10.52 7.42
N LEU A 230 -8.07 -10.58 7.37
CA LEU A 230 -8.93 -10.21 8.48
C LEU A 230 -8.71 -11.10 9.71
N ARG A 231 -8.59 -12.42 9.50
CA ARG A 231 -8.30 -13.40 10.58
C ARG A 231 -6.98 -13.08 11.28
N TRP A 232 -5.94 -12.81 10.50
CA TRP A 232 -4.64 -12.40 11.01
C TRP A 232 -4.72 -11.08 11.79
N ARG A 233 -5.41 -10.05 11.24
CA ARG A 233 -5.59 -8.76 11.92
C ARG A 233 -6.37 -8.87 13.23
N TRP A 234 -7.36 -9.76 13.30
CA TRP A 234 -8.08 -10.04 14.55
C TRP A 234 -7.15 -10.66 15.60
N ALA A 235 -6.35 -11.65 15.21
CA ALA A 235 -5.42 -12.34 16.11
C ALA A 235 -4.30 -11.42 16.64
N MET A 236 -3.91 -10.41 15.86
CA MET A 236 -2.87 -9.42 16.21
C MET A 236 -3.44 -8.14 16.83
N ALA A 237 -4.74 -8.09 17.12
CA ALA A 237 -5.34 -6.90 17.70
C ALA A 237 -4.85 -6.68 19.14
N GLU A 238 -4.47 -5.45 19.44
CA GLU A 238 -4.05 -5.01 20.77
C GLU A 238 -4.98 -3.90 21.28
N PRO A 239 -5.62 -4.05 22.45
CA PRO A 239 -5.60 -5.26 23.31
C PRO A 239 -6.32 -6.47 22.66
N PRO A 240 -6.06 -7.71 23.14
CA PRO A 240 -6.66 -8.92 22.58
C PRO A 240 -8.20 -8.91 22.60
N LEU A 241 -8.80 -9.29 21.47
CA LEU A 241 -10.26 -9.24 21.30
C LEU A 241 -10.99 -10.53 21.71
N GLY A 242 -10.26 -11.58 22.03
CA GLY A 242 -10.79 -12.90 22.35
C GLY A 242 -11.13 -13.71 21.10
N THR A 243 -12.15 -14.57 21.20
CA THR A 243 -12.54 -15.47 20.13
C THR A 243 -13.02 -14.72 18.89
N MET A 244 -12.67 -15.24 17.72
CA MET A 244 -13.09 -14.69 16.44
C MET A 244 -14.61 -14.73 16.30
N PRO A 245 -15.26 -13.67 15.80
CA PRO A 245 -16.71 -13.66 15.61
C PRO A 245 -17.13 -14.71 14.57
N GLN A 246 -18.35 -15.20 14.68
CA GLN A 246 -18.95 -16.20 13.81
C GLN A 246 -20.37 -15.75 13.39
N GLY A 247 -20.82 -16.17 12.21
CA GLY A 247 -22.16 -15.90 11.70
C GLY A 247 -22.35 -14.49 11.14
N GLU A 248 -23.60 -14.08 11.01
CA GLU A 248 -23.98 -12.78 10.42
C GLU A 248 -23.26 -11.62 11.13
N GLY A 249 -22.62 -10.77 10.32
CA GLY A 249 -21.85 -9.63 10.83
C GLY A 249 -20.42 -9.94 11.30
N ALA A 250 -19.95 -11.20 11.24
CA ALA A 250 -18.57 -11.54 11.59
C ALA A 250 -17.54 -10.79 10.73
N ILE A 251 -17.71 -10.82 9.40
CA ILE A 251 -16.84 -10.08 8.47
C ILE A 251 -16.89 -8.58 8.73
N ALA A 252 -18.08 -8.04 8.96
CA ALA A 252 -18.25 -6.62 9.28
C ALA A 252 -17.51 -6.23 10.56
N ALA A 253 -17.65 -7.01 11.64
CA ALA A 253 -16.93 -6.78 12.89
C ALA A 253 -15.41 -6.82 12.68
N MET A 254 -14.90 -7.79 11.91
CA MET A 254 -13.46 -7.91 11.64
C MET A 254 -12.94 -6.73 10.79
N ARG A 255 -13.68 -6.31 9.76
CA ARG A 255 -13.33 -5.14 8.94
C ARG A 255 -13.36 -3.85 9.76
N LEU A 256 -14.38 -3.65 10.60
CA LEU A 256 -14.49 -2.48 11.48
C LEU A 256 -13.34 -2.40 12.48
N VAL A 257 -12.90 -3.53 13.04
CA VAL A 257 -11.70 -3.58 13.89
C VAL A 257 -10.46 -3.10 13.16
N VAL A 258 -10.29 -3.53 11.89
CA VAL A 258 -9.17 -3.08 11.06
C VAL A 258 -9.25 -1.58 10.78
N MET A 259 -10.43 -1.08 10.39
CA MET A 259 -10.68 0.35 10.12
C MET A 259 -10.47 1.23 11.35
N ALA A 260 -10.75 0.72 12.55
CA ALA A 260 -10.65 1.48 13.80
C ALA A 260 -9.20 1.71 14.27
N GLN A 261 -8.20 1.10 13.63
CA GLN A 261 -6.77 1.37 13.80
C GLN A 261 -6.29 1.55 15.27
N GLY A 262 -6.80 0.72 16.19
CA GLY A 262 -6.44 0.76 17.62
C GLY A 262 -7.60 1.09 18.58
N HIS A 263 -8.81 1.31 18.07
CA HIS A 263 -10.03 1.51 18.87
C HIS A 263 -11.01 0.33 18.79
N SER A 264 -10.48 -0.88 18.63
CA SER A 264 -11.21 -2.12 18.36
C SER A 264 -12.39 -2.39 19.32
N HIS A 265 -12.21 -2.28 20.64
CA HIS A 265 -13.32 -2.49 21.58
C HIS A 265 -14.42 -1.42 21.46
N LYS A 266 -14.04 -0.16 21.24
CA LYS A 266 -15.02 0.94 21.10
C LYS A 266 -15.88 0.73 19.86
N VAL A 267 -15.26 0.40 18.72
CA VAL A 267 -16.00 0.16 17.47
C VAL A 267 -16.87 -1.09 17.56
N LEU A 268 -16.40 -2.17 18.20
CA LEU A 268 -17.20 -3.38 18.38
C LEU A 268 -18.41 -3.15 19.29
N ASN A 269 -18.24 -2.38 20.38
CA ASN A 269 -19.34 -2.03 21.26
C ASN A 269 -20.36 -1.15 20.53
N ALA A 270 -19.91 -0.17 19.74
CA ALA A 270 -20.78 0.66 18.92
C ALA A 270 -21.56 -0.19 17.91
N PHE A 271 -20.88 -1.09 17.19
CA PHE A 271 -21.50 -2.00 16.22
C PHE A 271 -22.58 -2.90 16.84
N ARG A 272 -22.30 -3.45 18.04
CA ARG A 272 -23.28 -4.27 18.78
C ARG A 272 -24.47 -3.46 19.30
N SER A 273 -24.27 -2.18 19.58
CA SER A 273 -25.33 -1.28 20.07
C SER A 273 -26.23 -0.73 18.96
N LEU A 274 -25.89 -0.96 17.68
CA LEU A 274 -26.73 -0.55 16.56
C LEU A 274 -28.09 -1.28 16.60
N PRO A 275 -29.18 -0.61 16.19
CA PRO A 275 -30.44 -1.26 15.89
C PRO A 275 -30.23 -2.41 14.90
N ASP A 276 -30.99 -3.50 15.05
CA ASP A 276 -30.81 -4.72 14.24
C ASP A 276 -30.88 -4.45 12.73
N SER A 277 -31.77 -3.55 12.30
CA SER A 277 -31.89 -3.15 10.89
C SER A 277 -30.63 -2.46 10.35
N GLU A 278 -30.01 -1.58 11.15
CA GLU A 278 -28.77 -0.88 10.76
C GLU A 278 -27.57 -1.82 10.79
N ARG A 279 -27.50 -2.68 11.82
CA ARG A 279 -26.46 -3.70 11.94
C ARG A 279 -26.50 -4.68 10.77
N LYS A 280 -27.69 -5.08 10.32
CA LYS A 280 -27.89 -5.93 9.14
C LYS A 280 -27.39 -5.25 7.86
N VAL A 281 -27.81 -4.02 7.59
CA VAL A 281 -27.35 -3.25 6.41
C VAL A 281 -25.83 -3.14 6.41
N LEU A 282 -25.22 -2.76 7.53
CA LEU A 282 -23.77 -2.64 7.62
C LEU A 282 -23.06 -4.00 7.45
N SER A 283 -23.67 -5.09 7.94
CA SER A 283 -23.17 -6.45 7.76
C SER A 283 -23.20 -6.89 6.30
N GLU A 284 -24.28 -6.61 5.59
CA GLU A 284 -24.44 -6.87 4.16
C GLU A 284 -23.41 -6.09 3.34
N GLU A 285 -23.32 -4.77 3.54
CA GLU A 285 -22.40 -3.91 2.79
C GLU A 285 -20.93 -4.31 2.99
N LEU A 286 -20.53 -4.60 4.23
CA LEU A 286 -19.15 -5.01 4.53
C LEU A 286 -18.83 -6.46 4.12
N THR A 287 -19.84 -7.27 3.77
CA THR A 287 -19.64 -8.64 3.26
C THR A 287 -19.61 -8.68 1.73
N ARG A 288 -19.95 -7.58 1.03
CA ARG A 288 -19.87 -7.51 -0.43
C ARG A 288 -18.43 -7.75 -0.92
N THR A 289 -18.27 -8.71 -1.83
CA THR A 289 -16.97 -9.09 -2.40
C THR A 289 -16.60 -8.31 -3.66
N ALA A 290 -17.58 -7.73 -4.34
CA ALA A 290 -17.44 -7.20 -5.71
C ALA A 290 -16.90 -8.25 -6.72
N ARG A 291 -17.11 -9.56 -6.45
CA ARG A 291 -16.77 -10.66 -7.36
C ARG A 291 -17.91 -11.65 -7.46
N ARG A 292 -18.39 -11.88 -8.69
CA ARG A 292 -19.41 -12.88 -8.95
C ARG A 292 -18.90 -14.26 -8.52
N GLY A 293 -19.71 -14.98 -7.74
CA GLY A 293 -19.42 -16.35 -7.30
C GLY A 293 -18.41 -16.47 -6.16
N GLN A 294 -17.95 -15.36 -5.56
CA GLN A 294 -17.15 -15.40 -4.33
C GLN A 294 -17.96 -14.90 -3.14
N ARG A 295 -17.80 -15.58 -2.01
CA ARG A 295 -18.39 -15.24 -0.71
C ARG A 295 -17.39 -15.53 0.40
N PHE A 296 -17.50 -14.80 1.51
CA PHE A 296 -16.72 -15.09 2.71
C PHE A 296 -17.26 -16.36 3.39
N GLU A 297 -16.37 -17.19 3.93
CA GLU A 297 -16.76 -18.39 4.66
C GLU A 297 -17.49 -18.04 5.96
N LEU A 298 -16.97 -17.04 6.69
CA LEU A 298 -17.54 -16.57 7.96
C LEU A 298 -18.83 -15.74 7.80
N GLY A 299 -19.19 -15.35 6.57
CA GLY A 299 -20.34 -14.49 6.27
C GLY A 299 -21.58 -15.22 5.75
N ALA A 300 -21.64 -16.55 5.89
CA ALA A 300 -22.71 -17.36 5.31
C ALA A 300 -24.07 -17.11 6.00
N ASP A 301 -24.92 -16.28 5.35
CA ASP A 301 -26.37 -16.46 5.13
C ASP A 301 -26.94 -15.23 4.39
N LEU A 302 -26.35 -14.86 3.24
CA LEU A 302 -26.97 -13.90 2.32
C LEU A 302 -27.34 -14.68 1.05
N ASP A 303 -28.64 -14.88 0.85
CA ASP A 303 -29.22 -15.56 -0.30
C ASP A 303 -28.70 -14.99 -1.63
N ALA A 304 -28.46 -15.91 -2.57
CA ALA A 304 -27.88 -15.70 -3.90
C ALA A 304 -28.74 -14.82 -4.82
#